data_AF-A0A924QTZ5-F1
#
_entry.id   AF-A0A924QTZ5-F1
#
_cell.length_a   1.000
_cell.length_b   1.000
_cell.length_c   1.000
_cell.angle_alpha   90.00
_cell.angle_beta   90.00
_cell.angle_gamma   90.00
#
_symmetry.space_group_name_H-M   'P 1'
#
loop_
_entity.id
_entity.type
_entity.pdbx_description
1 polymer ?
#
loop_
_entity_poly.entity_id
_entity_poly.type
_entity_poly.pdbx_seq_one_letter_code
_entity_poly.pdbx_strand_id
1 'polypeptide(L)'
;MKYAHQYLSTATNLIVAYDGTMPLSNYLKQYFAAHKKYGGKDRKHISHFCFVYYRLSSALNGLAVDETIKIGVFICNDTIEDITGLFDDNWIENWKPSITERIAFVQSIHLNFNVTTIFPLLNELSKGIDAKA
;
A
#
# COMPACT_ATOMS: atom_id res chain seq x y z
N MET A 1 10.21 0.32 15.56
CA MET A 1 9.86 1.77 15.57
C MET A 1 8.49 1.97 16.20
N LYS A 2 8.32 2.98 17.06
CA LYS A 2 7.13 3.13 17.94
C LYS A 2 5.85 3.64 17.23
N TYR A 3 5.93 4.10 15.98
CA TYR A 3 4.87 4.90 15.35
C TYR A 3 4.12 4.26 14.16
N ALA A 4 4.46 3.02 13.79
CA ALA A 4 3.92 2.40 12.58
C ALA A 4 2.38 2.27 12.59
N HIS A 5 1.79 1.94 13.75
CA HIS A 5 0.34 1.89 13.93
C HIS A 5 -0.33 3.25 13.79
N GLN A 6 0.31 4.33 14.25
CA GLN A 6 -0.22 5.70 14.09
C GLN A 6 -0.20 6.12 12.61
N TYR A 7 0.83 5.72 11.86
CA TYR A 7 0.88 5.95 10.41
C TYR A 7 -0.24 5.20 9.70
N LEU A 8 -0.43 3.92 10.03
CA LEU A 8 -1.51 3.09 9.49
C LEU A 8 -2.89 3.67 9.79
N SER A 9 -3.14 4.02 11.05
CA SER A 9 -4.42 4.62 11.47
C SER A 9 -4.68 5.96 10.78
N THR A 10 -3.66 6.82 10.67
CA THR A 10 -3.82 8.10 9.97
C THR A 10 -4.08 7.89 8.48
N ALA A 11 -3.33 7.02 7.81
CA ALA A 11 -3.53 6.71 6.39
C ALA A 11 -4.92 6.12 6.14
N THR A 12 -5.37 5.20 7.00
CA THR A 12 -6.71 4.61 6.93
C THR A 12 -7.79 5.67 6.99
N ASN A 13 -7.72 6.58 7.96
CA ASN A 13 -8.69 7.69 8.09
C ASN A 13 -8.69 8.61 6.87
N LEU A 14 -7.50 8.89 6.32
CA LEU A 14 -7.36 9.73 5.12
C LEU A 14 -7.96 9.06 3.88
N ILE A 15 -7.74 7.75 3.69
CA ILE A 15 -8.32 6.99 2.57
C ILE A 15 -9.84 6.96 2.68
N VAL A 16 -10.39 6.72 3.88
CA VAL A 16 -11.84 6.69 4.12
C VAL A 16 -12.48 8.06 3.89
N ALA A 17 -11.78 9.14 4.25
CA ALA A 17 -12.29 10.51 4.10
C ALA A 17 -12.04 11.12 2.71
N TYR A 18 -11.25 10.47 1.84
CA TYR A 18 -10.90 11.02 0.53
C TYR A 18 -12.02 10.75 -0.48
N ASP A 19 -12.55 11.82 -1.06
CA ASP A 19 -13.69 11.79 -1.99
C ASP A 19 -13.30 11.80 -3.47
N GLY A 20 -12.00 11.87 -3.78
CA GLY A 20 -11.51 11.89 -5.17
C GLY A 20 -11.70 13.21 -5.92
N THR A 21 -12.22 14.27 -5.28
CA THR A 21 -12.51 15.56 -5.96
C THR A 21 -11.24 16.32 -6.40
N MET A 22 -10.10 16.01 -5.78
CA MET A 22 -8.80 16.56 -6.15
C MET A 22 -7.73 15.49 -6.13
N PRO A 23 -6.56 15.68 -6.79
CA PRO A 23 -5.47 14.72 -6.74
C PRO A 23 -5.05 14.39 -5.30
N LEU A 24 -4.78 13.11 -5.02
CA LEU A 24 -4.38 12.62 -3.69
C LEU A 24 -3.21 13.42 -3.12
N SER A 25 -2.21 13.76 -3.94
CA SER A 25 -1.05 14.56 -3.52
C SER A 25 -1.44 15.94 -2.98
N ASN A 26 -2.43 16.59 -3.61
CA ASN A 26 -2.95 17.88 -3.18
C ASN A 26 -3.76 17.75 -1.88
N TYR A 27 -4.61 16.71 -1.80
CA TYR A 27 -5.36 16.39 -0.58
C TYR A 27 -4.43 16.18 0.63
N LEU A 28 -3.41 15.33 0.47
CA LEU A 28 -2.42 15.06 1.52
C LEU A 28 -1.65 16.32 1.91
N LYS A 29 -1.24 17.14 0.93
CA LYS A 29 -0.57 18.43 1.17
C LYS A 29 -1.43 19.36 2.02
N GLN A 30 -2.72 19.49 1.71
CA GLN A 30 -3.66 20.31 2.48
C GLN A 30 -3.84 19.76 3.90
N TYR A 31 -4.02 18.43 4.05
CA TYR A 31 -4.13 17.79 5.35
C TYR A 31 -2.92 18.05 6.25
N PHE A 32 -1.69 17.85 5.75
CA PHE A 32 -0.48 18.11 6.53
C PHE A 32 -0.24 19.60 6.79
N ALA A 33 -0.72 20.48 5.91
CA ALA A 33 -0.66 21.92 6.15
C ALA A 33 -1.57 22.34 7.33
N ALA A 34 -2.76 21.73 7.46
CA ALA A 34 -3.67 21.95 8.58
C ALA A 34 -3.18 21.30 9.88
N HIS A 35 -2.48 20.16 9.79
CA HIS A 35 -2.04 19.38 10.96
C HIS A 35 -0.52 19.44 11.15
N LYS A 36 -0.01 20.50 11.77
CA LYS A 36 1.43 20.76 11.94
C LYS A 36 2.18 19.74 12.84
N LYS A 37 1.47 18.85 13.53
CA LYS A 37 2.05 17.79 14.39
C LYS A 37 2.89 16.76 13.61
N TYR A 38 2.63 16.58 12.32
CA TYR A 38 3.32 15.56 11.51
C TYR A 38 4.67 16.08 11.03
N GLY A 39 5.75 15.42 11.46
CA GLY A 39 7.11 15.67 10.99
C GLY A 39 7.35 15.12 9.58
N GLY A 40 8.53 15.38 9.02
CA GLY A 40 8.88 14.91 7.66
C GLY A 40 8.79 13.38 7.50
N LYS A 41 9.23 12.63 8.52
CA LYS A 41 9.17 11.17 8.54
C LYS A 41 7.73 10.66 8.56
N ASP A 42 6.86 11.26 9.39
CA ASP A 42 5.44 10.87 9.47
C ASP A 42 4.74 11.10 8.13
N ARG A 43 4.95 12.28 7.53
CA ARG A 43 4.35 12.63 6.23
C ARG A 43 4.79 11.66 5.15
N LYS A 44 6.08 11.26 5.14
CA LYS A 44 6.61 10.26 4.21
C LYS A 44 5.89 8.91 4.37
N HIS A 45 5.82 8.36 5.58
CA HIS A 45 5.18 7.06 5.81
C HIS A 45 3.66 7.09 5.55
N ILE A 46 2.96 8.11 6.01
CA ILE A 46 1.51 8.25 5.78
C ILE A 46 1.20 8.37 4.29
N SER A 47 1.95 9.22 3.57
CA SER A 47 1.76 9.37 2.12
C SER A 47 2.06 8.07 1.36
N HIS A 48 3.12 7.36 1.78
CA HIS A 48 3.48 6.05 1.23
C HIS A 48 2.37 5.02 1.45
N PHE A 49 1.77 4.97 2.65
CA PHE A 49 0.66 4.06 2.95
C PHE A 49 -0.58 4.37 2.11
N CYS A 50 -0.91 5.65 1.93
CA CYS A 50 -1.98 6.04 1.01
C CYS A 50 -1.66 5.60 -0.43
N PHE A 51 -0.43 5.79 -0.88
CA PHE A 51 0.00 5.42 -2.23
C PHE A 51 -0.12 3.91 -2.50
N VAL A 52 0.40 3.06 -1.61
CA VAL A 52 0.34 1.61 -1.80
C VAL A 52 -1.08 1.06 -1.74
N TYR A 53 -1.98 1.68 -0.96
CA TYR A 53 -3.40 1.34 -0.97
C TYR A 53 -4.03 1.53 -2.36
N TYR A 54 -3.89 2.72 -2.95
CA TYR A 54 -4.47 2.97 -4.29
C TYR A 54 -3.79 2.16 -5.39
N ARG A 55 -2.55 1.72 -5.18
CA ARG A 55 -1.83 0.84 -6.11
C ARG A 55 -2.37 -0.60 -6.13
N LEU A 56 -2.90 -1.10 -5.01
CA LEU A 56 -3.23 -2.53 -4.86
C LEU A 56 -4.69 -2.81 -4.49
N SER A 57 -5.46 -1.80 -4.09
CA SER A 57 -6.86 -1.97 -3.67
C SER A 57 -7.73 -2.68 -4.72
N SER A 58 -7.51 -2.45 -6.02
CA SER A 58 -8.26 -3.14 -7.09
C SER A 58 -8.02 -4.66 -7.12
N ALA A 59 -6.87 -5.13 -6.62
CA ALA A 59 -6.52 -6.54 -6.52
C ALA A 59 -6.89 -7.17 -5.18
N LEU A 60 -7.28 -6.36 -4.21
CA LEU A 60 -7.60 -6.75 -2.84
C LEU A 60 -9.04 -6.36 -2.48
N ASN A 61 -9.94 -6.39 -3.47
CA ASN A 61 -11.35 -6.02 -3.30
C ASN A 61 -11.99 -6.83 -2.18
N GLY A 62 -12.64 -6.14 -1.24
CA GLY A 62 -13.35 -6.73 -0.10
C GLY A 62 -12.55 -6.82 1.19
N LEU A 63 -11.25 -6.50 1.19
CA LEU A 63 -10.46 -6.38 2.42
C LEU A 63 -10.66 -5.02 3.09
N ALA A 64 -10.38 -4.97 4.39
CA ALA A 64 -10.36 -3.71 5.12
C ALA A 64 -9.23 -2.79 4.59
N VAL A 65 -9.39 -1.48 4.76
CA VAL A 65 -8.42 -0.50 4.27
C VAL A 65 -7.05 -0.70 4.90
N ASP A 66 -7.00 -0.94 6.21
CA ASP A 66 -5.75 -1.15 6.95
C ASP A 66 -5.05 -2.45 6.56
N GLU A 67 -5.80 -3.52 6.34
CA GLU A 67 -5.30 -4.79 5.81
C GLU A 67 -4.74 -4.63 4.40
N THR A 68 -5.46 -3.92 3.53
CA THR A 68 -4.99 -3.57 2.18
C THR A 68 -3.69 -2.77 2.21
N ILE A 69 -3.57 -1.81 3.12
CA ILE A 69 -2.32 -1.05 3.32
C ILE A 69 -1.19 -1.98 3.76
N LYS A 70 -1.42 -2.87 4.74
CA LYS A 70 -0.37 -3.80 5.22
C LYS A 70 0.12 -4.72 4.10
N ILE A 71 -0.78 -5.32 3.34
CA ILE A 71 -0.42 -6.15 2.18
C ILE A 71 0.33 -5.32 1.16
N GLY A 72 -0.12 -4.09 0.90
CA GLY A 72 0.53 -3.25 -0.09
C GLY A 72 1.92 -2.79 0.31
N VAL A 73 2.11 -2.47 1.58
CA VAL A 73 3.42 -2.21 2.17
C VAL A 73 4.33 -3.44 2.06
N PHE A 74 3.81 -4.64 2.35
CA PHE A 74 4.56 -5.89 2.24
C PHE A 74 5.05 -6.17 0.82
N ILE A 75 4.21 -5.93 -0.19
CA ILE A 75 4.55 -6.18 -1.60
C ILE A 75 5.44 -5.07 -2.18
N CYS A 76 5.20 -3.81 -1.81
CA CYS A 76 5.82 -2.65 -2.48
C CYS A 76 7.06 -2.08 -1.78
N ASN A 77 7.52 -2.67 -0.67
CA ASN A 77 8.69 -2.19 0.06
C ASN A 77 9.80 -3.24 0.09
N ASP A 78 11.02 -2.83 -0.18
CA ASP A 78 12.18 -3.74 -0.10
C ASP A 78 12.56 -4.03 1.36
N THR A 79 12.41 -3.04 2.24
CA THR A 79 12.76 -3.16 3.66
C THR A 79 11.53 -3.02 4.55
N ILE A 80 11.53 -3.81 5.63
CA ILE A 80 10.55 -3.73 6.72
C ILE A 80 10.97 -2.71 7.81
N GLU A 81 12.14 -2.08 7.63
CA GLU A 81 12.63 -1.06 8.54
C GLU A 81 11.55 0.01 8.74
N ASP A 82 11.44 0.53 9.96
CA ASP A 82 10.45 1.53 10.36
C ASP A 82 8.98 1.05 10.48
N ILE A 83 8.63 -0.15 10.03
CA ILE A 83 7.25 -0.66 10.01
C ILE A 83 7.07 -2.06 10.61
N THR A 84 8.13 -2.65 11.16
CA THR A 84 8.11 -4.01 11.76
C THR A 84 6.96 -4.26 12.73
N GLY A 85 6.54 -3.25 13.51
CA GLY A 85 5.43 -3.39 14.46
C GLY A 85 4.07 -3.69 13.84
N LEU A 86 3.90 -3.59 12.52
CA LEU A 86 2.65 -3.88 11.83
C LEU A 86 2.46 -5.36 11.47
N PHE A 87 3.53 -6.16 11.56
CA PHE A 87 3.61 -7.50 11.01
C PHE A 87 3.99 -8.51 12.11
N ASP A 88 3.40 -9.69 12.05
CA ASP A 88 3.81 -10.82 12.88
C ASP A 88 5.02 -11.57 12.27
N ASP A 89 5.54 -12.55 13.00
CA ASP A 89 6.74 -13.31 12.60
C ASP A 89 6.55 -14.03 11.25
N ASN A 90 5.35 -14.51 10.92
CA ASN A 90 5.08 -15.20 9.66
C ASN A 90 5.23 -14.24 8.47
N TRP A 91 4.74 -13.01 8.59
CA TRP A 91 4.95 -11.98 7.57
C TRP A 91 6.42 -11.56 7.47
N ILE A 92 7.11 -11.44 8.61
CA ILE A 92 8.53 -11.03 8.66
C ILE A 92 9.41 -12.09 7.98
N GLU A 93 9.19 -13.37 8.25
CA GLU A 93 9.94 -14.48 7.66
C GLU A 93 9.75 -14.56 6.14
N ASN A 94 8.58 -14.16 5.64
CA ASN A 94 8.23 -14.14 4.21
C ASN A 94 8.59 -12.81 3.52
N TRP A 95 9.22 -11.85 4.20
CA TRP A 95 9.73 -10.62 3.60
C TRP A 95 10.99 -10.88 2.77
N LYS A 96 10.85 -11.61 1.66
CA LYS A 96 11.95 -11.98 0.76
C LYS A 96 12.20 -10.88 -0.29
N PRO A 97 13.43 -10.77 -0.82
CA PRO A 97 13.72 -9.86 -1.93
C PRO A 97 12.87 -10.13 -3.18
N SER A 98 12.52 -11.39 -3.43
CA SER A 98 11.67 -11.76 -4.56
C SER A 98 10.24 -11.27 -4.37
N ILE A 99 9.79 -10.40 -5.27
CA ILE A 99 8.40 -9.96 -5.32
C ILE A 99 7.45 -11.14 -5.63
N THR A 100 7.88 -12.10 -6.46
CA THR A 100 7.08 -13.28 -6.82
C THR A 100 6.82 -14.17 -5.60
N GLU A 101 7.81 -14.35 -4.73
CA GLU A 101 7.63 -15.11 -3.48
C GLU A 101 6.68 -14.39 -2.53
N ARG A 102 6.81 -13.06 -2.40
CA ARG A 102 5.89 -12.25 -1.59
C ARG A 102 4.46 -12.27 -2.11
N ILE A 103 4.27 -12.20 -3.43
CA ILE A 103 2.96 -12.35 -4.07
C ILE A 103 2.37 -13.73 -3.75
N ALA A 104 3.14 -14.80 -3.93
CA ALA A 104 2.68 -16.17 -3.66
C ALA A 104 2.28 -16.36 -2.18
N PHE A 105 3.04 -15.77 -1.25
CA PHE A 105 2.68 -15.75 0.17
C PHE A 105 1.32 -15.06 0.40
N VAL A 106 1.11 -13.87 -0.14
CA VAL A 106 -0.19 -13.16 -0.01
C VAL A 106 -1.33 -13.97 -0.62
N GLN A 107 -1.13 -14.62 -1.77
CA GLN A 107 -2.14 -15.48 -2.39
C GLN A 107 -2.48 -16.72 -1.55
N SER A 108 -1.53 -17.23 -0.75
CA SER A 108 -1.79 -18.35 0.16
C SER A 108 -2.70 -17.98 1.33
N ILE A 109 -2.73 -16.69 1.71
CA ILE A 109 -3.54 -16.16 2.82
C ILE A 109 -4.85 -15.57 2.29
N HIS A 110 -4.80 -14.88 1.15
CA HIS A 110 -5.93 -14.18 0.54
C HIS A 110 -6.24 -14.76 -0.85
N LEU A 111 -7.13 -15.75 -0.89
CA LEU A 111 -7.53 -16.43 -2.14
C LEU A 111 -8.09 -15.49 -3.22
N ASN A 112 -8.66 -14.36 -2.82
CA ASN A 112 -9.22 -13.37 -3.75
C ASN A 112 -8.17 -12.39 -4.30
N PHE A 113 -6.91 -12.46 -3.84
CA PHE A 113 -5.86 -11.61 -4.35
C PHE A 113 -5.45 -12.00 -5.77
N ASN A 114 -5.77 -11.13 -6.73
CA ASN A 114 -5.45 -11.35 -8.13
C ASN A 114 -4.56 -10.22 -8.68
N VAL A 115 -3.27 -10.51 -8.86
CA VAL A 115 -2.27 -9.58 -9.40
C VAL A 115 -2.65 -9.03 -10.79
N THR A 116 -3.37 -9.82 -11.60
CA THR A 116 -3.75 -9.38 -12.95
C THR A 116 -4.75 -8.23 -12.96
N THR A 117 -5.45 -7.95 -11.85
CA THR A 117 -6.39 -6.83 -11.74
C THR A 117 -5.73 -5.54 -11.25
N ILE A 118 -4.43 -5.57 -10.90
CA ILE A 118 -3.66 -4.36 -10.57
C ILE A 118 -3.56 -3.45 -11.79
N PHE A 119 -3.42 -4.03 -12.98
CA PHE A 119 -3.30 -3.31 -14.25
C PHE A 119 -4.48 -3.68 -15.18
N PRO A 120 -5.64 -3.03 -15.03
CA PRO A 120 -6.84 -3.42 -15.79
C PRO A 120 -6.73 -3.15 -17.30
N LEU A 121 -5.76 -2.33 -17.72
CA LEU A 121 -5.57 -1.93 -19.13
C LEU A 121 -4.47 -2.71 -19.85
N LEU A 122 -4.10 -3.91 -19.36
CA LEU A 122 -3.09 -4.74 -20.03
C LEU A 122 -3.47 -5.08 -21.49
N ASN A 123 -4.76 -5.18 -21.79
CA ASN A 123 -5.26 -5.45 -23.15
C ASN A 123 -5.18 -4.22 -24.08
N GLU A 124 -5.01 -3.02 -23.52
CA GLU A 124 -4.90 -1.76 -24.27
C GLU A 124 -3.43 -1.38 -24.54
N LEU A 125 -2.48 -2.26 -24.20
CA LEU A 125 -1.08 -2.04 -24.48
C LEU A 125 -0.82 -2.01 -25.98
N SER A 126 -0.05 -1.02 -26.42
CA SER A 126 0.47 -0.94 -27.79
C SER A 126 1.26 -2.22 -28.13
N LYS A 127 1.19 -2.67 -29.40
CA LYS A 127 1.79 -3.92 -29.89
C LYS A 127 3.29 -4.12 -29.57
N GLY A 128 4.02 -3.05 -29.26
CA GLY A 128 5.45 -3.09 -28.92
C GLY A 128 5.77 -3.18 -27.42
N ILE A 129 4.76 -3.20 -26.54
CA ILE A 129 4.95 -3.29 -25.09
C ILE A 129 4.71 -4.73 -24.65
N ASP A 130 5.72 -5.34 -24.01
CA ASP A 130 5.58 -6.64 -23.38
C ASP A 130 4.87 -6.51 -22.03
N ALA A 131 3.72 -7.18 -21.91
CA ALA A 131 2.90 -7.22 -20.70
C ALA A 131 3.48 -8.13 -19.59
N LYS A 132 4.49 -8.95 -19.91
CA LYS A 132 5.08 -9.97 -19.02
C LYS A 132 6.58 -9.77 -18.78
N ALA A 133 7.14 -8.65 -19.24
CA ALA A 133 8.56 -8.32 -19.07
C ALA A 133 8.96 -8.10 -17.61
#